data_AF-A0A969MRP0-F1
#
_entry.id   AF-A0A969MRP0-F1
#
_cell.length_a   1.000
_cell.length_b   1.000
_cell.length_c   1.000
_cell.angle_alpha   90.00
_cell.angle_beta   90.00
_cell.angle_gamma   90.00
#
_symmetry.space_group_name_H-M   'P 1'
#
loop_
_entity.id
_entity.type
_entity.pdbx_description
1 polymer ?
#
loop_
_entity_poly.entity_id
_entity_poly.type
_entity_poly.pdbx_seq_one_letter_code
_entity_poly.pdbx_strand_id
1 'polypeptide(L)'
;KHLEYYVLQTLDQGWVMTTLSNRNQPNVEKNVIYAFPTLKDAASGPNSPKNPEVIVIPVPVTHILFQMIAMKLADSVVFFDTPGNLASGVEVKRTDLQNVIQLQLQQSQAAPQVPPDIA
;
A
#
# COMPACT_ATOMS: atom_id res chain seq x y z
N LYS A 1 -3.59 -2.23 15.28
CA LYS A 1 -3.15 -1.66 13.98
C LYS A 1 -1.70 -1.24 14.11
N HIS A 2 -0.89 -1.49 13.10
CA HIS A 2 0.56 -1.26 13.13
C HIS A 2 0.91 0.09 12.49
N LEU A 3 1.96 0.74 12.99
CA LEU A 3 2.50 1.97 12.40
C LEU A 3 3.55 1.68 11.31
N GLU A 4 4.03 0.45 11.27
CA GLU A 4 5.05 -0.05 10.36
C GLU A 4 4.64 -1.45 9.90
N TYR A 5 4.88 -1.73 8.63
CA TYR A 5 4.69 -3.04 8.03
C TYR A 5 5.92 -3.44 7.24
N TYR A 6 6.05 -4.73 6.99
CA TYR A 6 7.13 -5.31 6.20
C TYR A 6 6.65 -5.48 4.76
N VAL A 7 7.41 -4.94 3.81
CA VAL A 7 7.14 -5.01 2.37
C VAL A 7 8.31 -5.69 1.68
N LEU A 8 8.02 -6.46 0.63
CA LEU A 8 9.06 -7.05 -0.21
C LEU A 8 9.53 -6.03 -1.24
N GLN A 9 10.85 -5.88 -1.34
CA GLN A 9 11.51 -4.94 -2.23
C GLN A 9 12.56 -5.68 -3.08
N THR A 10 12.61 -5.38 -4.36
CA THR A 10 13.66 -5.83 -5.28
C THR A 10 14.94 -5.02 -5.08
N LEU A 11 16.10 -5.53 -5.50
CA LEU A 11 17.38 -4.82 -5.32
C LEU A 11 17.45 -3.46 -6.04
N ASP A 12 16.64 -3.25 -7.09
CA ASP A 12 16.47 -1.96 -7.78
C ASP A 12 15.50 -1.00 -7.05
N GLN A 13 15.13 -1.33 -5.81
CA GLN A 13 14.23 -0.59 -4.93
C GLN A 13 12.75 -0.60 -5.32
N GLY A 14 12.37 -1.36 -6.35
CA GLY A 14 10.97 -1.63 -6.69
C GLY A 14 10.24 -2.47 -5.62
N TRP A 15 8.92 -2.32 -5.48
CA TRP A 15 8.14 -3.17 -4.58
C TRP A 15 7.56 -4.35 -5.34
N VAL A 16 7.62 -5.52 -4.73
CA VAL A 16 7.07 -6.74 -5.30
C VAL A 16 5.55 -6.63 -5.34
N MET A 17 4.99 -6.74 -6.54
CA MET A 17 3.55 -6.75 -6.78
C MET A 17 3.08 -8.17 -7.14
N THR A 18 1.89 -8.52 -6.68
CA THR A 18 1.19 -9.75 -7.09
C THR A 18 0.02 -9.38 -7.97
N THR A 19 0.01 -9.92 -9.19
CA THR A 19 -1.16 -9.84 -10.06
C THR A 19 -2.18 -10.88 -9.61
N LEU A 20 -3.37 -10.42 -9.22
CA LEU A 20 -4.50 -11.24 -8.84
C LEU A 20 -5.56 -11.19 -9.93
N SER A 21 -5.85 -12.33 -10.55
CA SER A 21 -6.95 -12.47 -11.50
C SER A 21 -8.24 -12.85 -10.75
N ASN A 22 -9.37 -12.25 -11.16
CA ASN A 22 -10.67 -12.61 -10.60
C ASN A 22 -11.04 -14.05 -11.04
N ARG A 23 -11.36 -14.92 -10.07
CA ARG A 23 -11.71 -16.33 -10.33
C ARG A 23 -12.92 -16.50 -11.26
N ASN A 24 -13.87 -15.57 -11.23
CA ASN A 24 -15.09 -15.60 -12.04
C ASN A 24 -14.96 -14.77 -13.33
N GLN A 25 -13.95 -13.90 -13.42
CA GLN A 25 -13.68 -13.03 -14.56
C GLN A 25 -12.17 -12.93 -14.81
N PRO A 26 -11.54 -13.95 -15.43
CA PRO A 26 -10.09 -14.05 -15.53
C PRO A 26 -9.41 -12.86 -16.22
N ASN A 27 -10.14 -12.16 -17.11
CA ASN A 27 -9.65 -10.97 -17.81
C ASN A 27 -9.61 -9.71 -16.92
N VAL A 28 -10.09 -9.79 -15.68
CA VAL A 28 -10.01 -8.71 -14.70
C VAL A 28 -8.89 -9.03 -13.73
N GLU A 29 -7.82 -8.28 -13.85
CA GLU A 29 -6.63 -8.38 -13.02
C GLU A 29 -6.46 -7.15 -12.14
N LYS A 30 -5.80 -7.32 -11.00
CA LYS A 30 -5.31 -6.23 -10.17
C LYS A 30 -3.91 -6.51 -9.65
N ASN A 31 -3.08 -5.50 -9.58
CA ASN A 31 -1.74 -5.60 -8.99
C ASN A 31 -1.79 -5.12 -7.54
N VAL A 32 -1.47 -6.02 -6.61
CA VAL A 32 -1.50 -5.73 -5.18
C VAL A 32 -0.11 -5.79 -4.58
N ILE A 33 0.11 -4.95 -3.58
CA ILE A 33 1.29 -4.99 -2.72
C ILE A 33 0.87 -5.58 -1.37
N TYR A 34 1.66 -6.49 -0.82
CA TYR A 34 1.40 -7.07 0.49
C TYR A 34 2.23 -6.36 1.57
N ALA A 35 1.55 -5.91 2.62
CA ALA A 35 2.15 -5.30 3.81
C ALA A 35 1.93 -6.23 5.02
N PHE A 36 3.01 -6.85 5.48
CA PHE A 36 2.99 -7.88 6.51
C PHE A 36 3.26 -7.29 7.91
N PRO A 37 2.69 -7.84 8.99
CA PRO A 37 2.86 -7.30 10.34
C PRO A 37 4.21 -7.71 10.95
N THR A 38 4.86 -8.75 10.41
CA THR A 38 6.17 -9.23 10.88
C THR A 38 7.08 -9.62 9.73
N LEU A 39 8.39 -9.58 9.98
CA LEU A 39 9.40 -10.10 9.05
C LEU A 39 9.17 -11.58 8.70
N LYS A 40 8.76 -12.38 9.69
CA LYS A 40 8.48 -13.81 9.50
C LYS A 40 7.34 -14.02 8.50
N ASP A 41 6.26 -13.26 8.65
CA ASP A 41 5.11 -13.33 7.76
C ASP A 41 5.48 -12.94 6.31
N ALA A 42 6.29 -11.89 6.14
CA ALA A 42 6.83 -11.51 4.83
C ALA A 42 7.72 -12.60 4.23
N ALA A 43 8.56 -13.23 5.05
CA ALA A 43 9.44 -14.31 4.62
C ALA A 43 8.72 -15.63 4.34
N SER A 44 7.52 -15.86 4.88
CA SER A 44 6.70 -17.05 4.61
C SER A 44 5.54 -16.81 3.64
N GLY A 45 5.38 -15.58 3.15
CA GLY A 45 4.25 -15.17 2.32
C GLY A 45 4.28 -15.72 0.89
N PRO A 46 3.23 -15.42 0.08
CA PRO A 46 3.07 -15.94 -1.28
C PRO A 46 4.24 -15.63 -2.22
N ASN A 47 4.92 -14.49 -2.00
CA ASN A 47 6.08 -14.05 -2.78
C ASN A 47 7.39 -14.19 -1.99
N SER A 48 7.41 -15.04 -0.95
CA SER A 48 8.59 -15.31 -0.12
C SER A 48 9.87 -15.37 -0.97
N PRO A 49 10.98 -14.77 -0.49
CA PRO A 49 12.22 -14.64 -1.26
C PRO A 49 12.89 -16.01 -1.47
N LYS A 50 12.36 -16.79 -2.40
CA LYS A 50 13.10 -17.83 -3.14
C LYS A 50 13.95 -17.19 -4.23
N ASN A 51 13.67 -15.93 -4.57
CA ASN A 51 14.49 -15.10 -5.45
C ASN A 51 15.54 -14.35 -4.59
N PRO A 52 16.85 -14.56 -4.82
CA PRO A 52 17.91 -13.85 -4.09
C PRO A 52 17.93 -12.33 -4.34
N GLU A 53 17.18 -11.83 -5.32
CA GLU A 53 17.06 -10.40 -5.64
C GLU A 53 15.92 -9.68 -4.89
N VAL A 54 15.30 -10.34 -3.91
CA VAL A 54 14.20 -9.77 -3.11
C VAL A 54 14.60 -9.74 -1.64
N ILE A 55 14.47 -8.56 -1.03
CA ILE A 55 14.68 -8.31 0.39
C ILE A 55 13.35 -7.92 1.05
N VAL A 56 13.30 -8.00 2.38
CA VAL A 56 12.16 -7.50 3.17
C VAL A 56 12.60 -6.27 3.93
N ILE A 57 11.85 -5.17 3.79
CA ILE A 57 12.14 -3.90 4.47
C ILE A 57 10.97 -3.49 5.38
N PRO A 58 11.25 -2.90 6.55
CA PRO A 58 10.24 -2.20 7.33
C PRO A 58 9.88 -0.87 6.67
N VAL A 59 8.59 -0.57 6.57
CA VAL A 59 8.09 0.67 5.95
C VAL A 59 6.95 1.25 6.81
N PRO A 60 7.02 2.53 7.20
CA PRO A 60 5.92 3.20 7.87
C PRO A 60 4.63 3.15 7.04
N VAL A 61 3.50 2.93 7.72
CA VAL A 61 2.18 2.84 7.06
C VAL A 61 1.88 4.07 6.20
N THR A 62 2.29 5.25 6.65
CA THR A 62 2.15 6.50 5.89
C THR A 62 2.94 6.44 4.58
N HIS A 63 4.21 6.02 4.62
CA HIS A 63 5.06 5.90 3.43
C HIS A 63 4.48 4.90 2.43
N ILE A 64 3.91 3.79 2.90
CA ILE A 64 3.21 2.81 2.06
C ILE A 64 2.05 3.46 1.31
N LEU A 65 1.21 4.21 2.01
CA LEU A 65 0.06 4.89 1.40
C LEU A 65 0.51 5.94 0.37
N PHE A 66 1.53 6.75 0.67
CA PHE A 66 2.06 7.73 -0.28
C PHE A 66 2.73 7.09 -1.50
N GLN A 67 3.54 6.05 -1.29
CA GLN A 67 4.21 5.34 -2.37
C GLN A 67 3.19 4.68 -3.32
N MET A 68 2.10 4.10 -2.79
CA MET A 68 1.02 3.52 -3.60
C MET A 68 0.41 4.55 -4.56
N ILE A 69 0.28 5.81 -4.17
CA ILE A 69 -0.24 6.87 -5.05
C ILE A 69 0.73 7.15 -6.20
N ALA A 70 2.04 7.09 -5.96
CA ALA A 70 3.07 7.32 -6.97
C ALA A 70 3.23 6.13 -7.94
N MET A 71 2.90 4.91 -7.50
CA MET A 71 3.05 3.69 -8.28
C MET A 71 1.86 3.46 -9.23
N LYS A 72 2.00 3.86 -10.50
CA LYS A 72 0.93 3.75 -11.52
C LYS A 72 0.42 2.32 -11.76
N LEU A 73 1.26 1.32 -11.58
CA LEU A 73 0.88 -0.08 -11.79
C LEU A 73 0.22 -0.73 -10.58
N ALA A 74 0.33 -0.15 -9.38
CA ALA A 74 -0.27 -0.69 -8.17
C ALA A 74 -1.73 -0.25 -8.03
N ASP A 75 -2.63 -1.22 -7.89
CA ASP A 75 -4.06 -0.97 -7.71
C ASP A 75 -4.44 -0.87 -6.24
N SER A 76 -3.76 -1.62 -5.37
CA SER A 76 -4.02 -1.61 -3.93
C SER A 76 -2.85 -2.14 -3.10
N VAL A 77 -2.93 -1.86 -1.79
CA VAL A 77 -2.11 -2.51 -0.77
C VAL A 77 -3.03 -3.33 0.14
N VAL A 78 -2.64 -4.57 0.43
CA VAL A 78 -3.32 -5.43 1.40
C VAL A 78 -2.49 -5.46 2.68
N PHE A 79 -3.05 -4.92 3.76
CA PHE A 79 -2.44 -4.89 5.09
C PHE A 79 -2.92 -6.09 5.91
N PHE A 80 -1.99 -6.90 6.38
CA PHE A 80 -2.28 -7.98 7.32
C PHE A 80 -2.02 -7.50 8.74
N ASP A 81 -3.04 -7.53 9.61
CA ASP A 81 -2.93 -6.98 10.97
C ASP A 81 -2.57 -8.03 12.02
N THR A 82 -2.83 -9.30 11.76
CA THR A 82 -2.64 -10.38 12.75
C THR A 82 -1.45 -11.25 12.36
N PRO A 83 -0.35 -11.27 13.12
CA PRO A 83 0.79 -12.15 12.87
C PRO A 83 0.36 -13.61 12.70
N GLY A 84 0.90 -14.29 11.69
CA GLY A 84 0.55 -15.68 11.36
C GLY A 84 -0.80 -15.88 10.66
N ASN A 85 -1.60 -14.83 10.44
CA ASN A 85 -2.85 -14.90 9.69
C ASN A 85 -2.77 -14.09 8.39
N LEU A 86 -2.40 -14.76 7.30
CA LEU A 86 -2.35 -14.18 5.96
C LEU A 86 -3.63 -14.43 5.14
N ALA A 87 -4.67 -15.00 5.75
CA ALA A 87 -5.95 -15.25 5.09
C ALA A 87 -6.91 -14.06 5.21
N SER A 88 -6.67 -13.15 6.16
CA SER A 88 -7.50 -11.98 6.42
C SER A 88 -6.64 -10.71 6.41
N GLY A 89 -6.80 -9.90 5.38
CA GLY A 89 -6.15 -8.61 5.23
C GLY A 89 -7.14 -7.51 4.89
N VAL A 90 -6.81 -6.27 5.25
CA VAL A 90 -7.56 -5.07 4.88
C VAL A 90 -6.96 -4.51 3.61
N GLU A 91 -7.74 -4.49 2.53
CA GLU A 91 -7.32 -3.89 1.27
C GLU A 91 -7.61 -2.39 1.25
N VAL A 92 -6.59 -1.60 0.93
CA VAL A 92 -6.72 -0.17 0.64
C VAL A 92 -6.46 0.03 -0.85
N LYS A 93 -7.50 0.44 -1.59
CA LYS A 93 -7.37 0.72 -3.02
C LYS A 93 -6.76 2.09 -3.23
N ARG A 94 -5.92 2.21 -4.27
CA ARG A 94 -5.33 3.49 -4.67
C ARG A 94 -6.39 4.54 -4.97
N THR A 95 -7.46 4.16 -5.68
CA THR A 95 -8.56 5.07 -6.03
C THR A 95 -9.26 5.64 -4.80
N ASP A 96 -9.47 4.82 -3.78
CA ASP A 96 -10.16 5.24 -2.56
C ASP A 96 -9.29 6.24 -1.80
N LEU A 97 -7.98 5.98 -1.71
CA LEU A 97 -7.02 6.91 -1.11
C LEU A 97 -6.93 8.23 -1.89
N GLN A 98 -6.88 8.18 -3.22
CA GLN A 98 -6.88 9.37 -4.07
C GLN A 98 -8.14 10.22 -3.85
N ASN A 99 -9.31 9.59 -3.76
CA ASN A 99 -10.57 10.27 -3.50
C ASN A 99 -10.57 10.97 -2.14
N VAL A 100 -10.10 10.30 -1.08
CA VAL A 100 -10.02 10.89 0.26
C VAL A 100 -9.06 12.08 0.27
N ILE A 101 -7.90 11.97 -0.37
CA ILE A 101 -6.94 13.07 -0.48
C ILE A 101 -7.55 14.25 -1.25
N GLN A 102 -8.23 13.98 -2.36
CA GLN A 102 -8.88 15.01 -3.17
C GLN A 102 -9.96 15.77 -2.37
N LEU A 103 -10.77 15.06 -1.59
CA LEU A 103 -11.77 15.66 -0.70
C LEU A 103 -11.12 16.54 0.37
N GLN A 104 -10.03 16.07 0.99
CA GLN A 104 -9.31 16.82 2.02
C GLN A 104 -8.68 18.12 1.45
N LEU A 105 -8.11 18.05 0.25
CA LEU A 105 -7.52 19.21 -0.41
C LEU A 105 -8.58 20.26 -0.77
N GLN A 106 -9.74 19.83 -1.26
CA GLN A 106 -10.87 20.74 -1.56
C GLN A 106 -11.38 21.46 -0.31
N GLN A 107 -11.53 20.75 0.81
CA GLN A 107 -11.94 21.36 2.08
C GLN A 107 -10.91 22.36 2.60
N SER A 108 -9.63 22.08 2.40
CA SER A 108 -8.54 22.96 2.85
C SER A 108 -8.44 24.24 2.00
N GLN A 109 -8.80 24.18 0.72
CA GLN A 109 -8.86 25.34 -0.18
C GLN A 109 -10.09 26.24 0.05
N ALA A 110 -11.16 25.70 0.63
CA ALA A 110 -12.40 26.43 0.89
C ALA A 110 -12.30 27.41 2.09
N ALA A 111 -11.21 27.39 2.86
CA ALA A 111 -10.95 28.35 3.93
C ALA A 111 -9.97 29.43 3.45
N PRO A 112 -10.40 30.69 3.24
CA PRO A 112 -9.46 31.79 3.05
C PRO A 112 -8.74 32.02 4.38
N GLN A 113 -7.50 31.54 4.49
CA GLN A 113 -6.59 31.92 5.57
C GLN A 113 -5.85 33.20 5.21
N VAL A 114 -6.58 34.27 4.86
CA VAL A 114 -5.99 35.62 4.85
C VAL A 114 -6.33 36.24 6.19
N PRO A 115 -5.35 36.47 7.09
CA PRO A 115 -5.58 37.22 8.30
C PRO A 115 -6.19 38.59 7.95
N PRO A 116 -7.13 39.12 8.75
CA PRO A 116 -7.79 40.39 8.47
C PRO A 116 -6.82 41.59 8.32
N ASP A 117 -5.59 41.44 8.80
CA ASP A 117 -4.59 42.50 8.92
C ASP A 117 -3.72 42.72 7.66
N ILE A 118 -4.16 42.21 6.49
CA ILE A 118 -3.47 42.37 5.19
C ILE A 118 -4.44 42.91 4.09
N ALA A 119 -5.67 43.32 4.43
CA ALA A 119 -6.65 43.86 3.46
C ALA A 119 -6.73 45.39 3.46
#